data_AF-A0AAD4EJQ2-F1
#
_entry.id   AF-A0AAD4EJQ2-F1
#
_cell.length_a   1.000
_cell.length_b   1.000
_cell.length_c   1.000
_cell.angle_alpha   90.00
_cell.angle_beta   90.00
_cell.angle_gamma   90.00
#
_symmetry.space_group_name_H-M   'P 1'
#
loop_
_entity.id
_entity.type
_entity.pdbx_description
1 polymer ?
#
loop_
_entity_poly.entity_id
_entity_poly.type
_entity_poly.pdbx_seq_one_letter_code
_entity_poly.pdbx_strand_id
1 'polypeptide(L)'
;MRWLAIAFTIQVLASLVEAAIVNISNTRGIRDSRYAKAHYLPESHSFDPRDGWEPVNISNLNYKYLASSHKDHSFHRALRRLPQNDTSAGLRTSKYRAKHAKTSNTTTTTGFLGTVVSSLASIFAGCMGKGPSEGVTITWYTGHDLENPSCWSNGGWSPTDKSFVGAVTLDGWITKPQCFKFIELCNGKTCIFIRVVDTCAGCAKGSRHVDLTRAAFSELASLGEGVLTVQMRQATDPDNW
;
A
#
# COMPACT_ATOMS: atom_id res chain seq x y z
N MET A 1 43.40 -32.73 40.85
CA MET A 1 42.45 -33.68 40.21
C MET A 1 40.98 -33.25 40.29
N ARG A 2 40.49 -32.61 41.38
CA ARG A 2 39.08 -32.17 41.47
C ARG A 2 38.63 -31.10 40.46
N TRP A 3 39.55 -30.24 39.99
CA TRP A 3 39.25 -29.21 39.00
C TRP A 3 39.01 -29.73 37.57
N LEU A 4 39.63 -30.86 37.20
CA LEU A 4 39.45 -31.46 35.87
C LEU A 4 38.05 -32.08 35.70
N ALA A 5 37.48 -32.63 36.77
CA ALA A 5 36.13 -33.22 36.74
C ALA A 5 35.04 -32.16 36.50
N ILE A 6 35.19 -30.96 37.08
CA ILE A 6 34.21 -29.87 36.94
C ILE A 6 34.24 -29.31 35.50
N ALA A 7 35.43 -29.11 34.93
CA ALA A 7 35.58 -28.63 33.56
C ALA A 7 34.96 -29.62 32.55
N PHE A 8 35.12 -30.93 32.77
CA PHE A 8 34.55 -31.96 31.90
C PHE A 8 33.01 -32.00 31.97
N THR A 9 32.41 -31.78 33.15
CA THR A 9 30.95 -31.74 33.29
C THR A 9 30.29 -30.53 32.61
N ILE A 10 30.98 -29.38 32.57
CA ILE A 10 30.46 -28.17 31.90
C ILE A 10 30.49 -28.34 30.38
N GLN A 11 31.54 -28.96 29.83
CA GLN A 11 31.67 -29.21 28.38
C GLN A 11 30.58 -30.14 27.83
N VAL A 12 30.19 -31.17 28.59
CA VAL A 12 29.15 -32.15 28.20
C VAL A 12 27.75 -31.53 28.25
N LEU A 13 27.48 -30.64 29.20
CA LEU A 13 26.18 -29.94 29.28
C LEU A 13 26.00 -28.93 28.13
N ALA A 14 27.06 -28.26 27.69
CA ALA A 14 26.96 -27.30 26.58
C ALA A 14 26.58 -27.97 25.24
N SER A 15 27.08 -29.19 24.98
CA SER A 15 26.80 -29.91 23.73
C SER A 15 25.39 -30.50 23.65
N LEU A 16 24.72 -30.72 24.79
CA LEU A 16 23.31 -31.14 24.82
C LEU A 16 22.32 -30.00 24.48
N VAL A 17 22.70 -28.74 24.74
CA VAL A 17 21.83 -27.58 24.46
C VAL A 17 21.77 -27.27 22.96
N GLU A 18 22.86 -27.44 22.22
CA GLU A 18 22.89 -27.21 20.77
C GLU A 18 22.02 -28.22 19.99
N ALA A 19 22.02 -29.50 20.40
CA ALA A 19 21.20 -30.54 19.76
C ALA A 19 19.68 -30.28 19.92
N ALA A 20 19.24 -29.67 21.03
CA ALA A 20 17.84 -29.35 21.26
C ALA A 20 17.34 -28.18 20.39
N ILE A 21 18.20 -27.20 20.09
CA ILE A 21 17.84 -26.01 19.30
C ILE A 21 17.66 -26.35 17.81
N VAL A 22 18.49 -27.25 17.27
CA VAL A 22 18.38 -27.68 15.86
C VAL A 22 17.07 -28.42 15.58
N ASN A 23 16.55 -29.18 16.55
CA ASN A 23 15.33 -29.98 16.35
C ASN A 23 14.04 -29.14 16.36
N ILE A 24 14.03 -28.00 17.08
CA ILE A 24 12.89 -27.07 17.14
C ILE A 24 12.73 -26.30 15.81
N SER A 25 13.84 -25.94 15.15
CA SER A 25 13.81 -25.25 13.86
C SER A 25 13.30 -26.14 12.73
N ASN A 26 13.64 -27.44 12.75
CA ASN A 26 13.28 -28.37 11.69
C ASN A 26 11.77 -28.71 11.70
N THR A 27 11.14 -28.77 12.88
CA THR A 27 9.69 -29.05 13.00
C THR A 27 8.80 -27.88 12.58
N ARG A 28 9.28 -26.64 12.68
CA ARG A 28 8.56 -25.46 12.16
C ARG A 28 8.62 -25.39 10.63
N GLY A 29 9.78 -25.62 10.02
CA GLY A 29 9.93 -25.61 8.55
C GLY A 29 9.07 -26.67 7.81
N ILE A 30 8.79 -27.81 8.43
CA ILE A 30 7.96 -28.89 7.85
C ILE A 30 6.45 -28.57 7.90
N ARG A 31 5.98 -27.68 8.79
CA ARG A 31 4.56 -27.27 8.79
C ARG A 31 4.27 -26.22 7.73
N ASP A 32 5.21 -25.32 7.47
CA ASP A 32 5.03 -24.24 6.49
C ASP A 32 5.16 -24.74 5.03
N SER A 33 5.90 -25.82 4.77
CA SER A 33 6.02 -26.37 3.41
C SER A 33 4.78 -27.12 2.91
N ARG A 34 3.91 -27.61 3.81
CA ARG A 34 2.71 -28.37 3.45
C ARG A 34 1.62 -27.53 2.78
N TYR A 35 1.66 -26.21 2.96
CA TYR A 35 0.71 -25.27 2.37
C TYR A 35 1.33 -24.37 1.29
N ALA A 36 2.62 -24.56 0.98
CA ALA A 36 3.36 -23.75 0.01
C ALA A 36 3.29 -24.29 -1.43
N LYS A 37 2.66 -25.45 -1.65
CA LYS A 37 2.49 -26.01 -3.00
C LYS A 37 1.27 -25.37 -3.65
N ALA A 38 1.49 -24.57 -4.69
CA ALA A 38 0.39 -24.07 -5.51
C ALA A 38 -0.32 -25.26 -6.16
N HIS A 39 -1.63 -25.38 -5.91
CA HIS A 39 -2.50 -26.34 -6.57
C HIS A 39 -3.27 -25.58 -7.65
N TYR A 40 -3.18 -26.04 -8.89
CA TYR A 40 -4.09 -25.59 -9.94
C TYR A 40 -5.28 -26.56 -9.98
N LEU A 41 -6.49 -26.02 -10.04
CA LEU A 41 -7.68 -26.80 -10.31
C LEU A 41 -7.89 -26.84 -11.83
N PRO A 42 -8.31 -27.98 -12.42
CA PRO A 42 -8.64 -28.05 -13.84
C PRO A 42 -9.84 -27.12 -14.14
N GLU A 43 -9.92 -26.59 -15.36
CA GLU A 43 -11.02 -25.69 -15.79
C GLU A 43 -12.41 -26.31 -15.64
N SER A 44 -12.51 -27.65 -15.63
CA SER A 44 -13.76 -28.39 -15.42
C SER A 44 -14.15 -28.57 -13.95
N HIS A 45 -13.35 -28.06 -13.01
CA HIS A 45 -13.65 -28.18 -11.59
C HIS A 45 -14.86 -27.32 -11.22
N SER A 46 -15.89 -27.95 -10.65
CA SER A 46 -17.07 -27.27 -10.11
C SER A 46 -16.92 -27.18 -8.59
N PHE A 47 -16.98 -25.97 -8.04
CA PHE A 47 -16.96 -25.77 -6.60
C PHE A 47 -18.28 -26.25 -5.97
N ASP A 48 -18.23 -27.33 -5.20
CA ASP A 48 -19.38 -27.86 -4.48
C ASP A 48 -19.42 -27.28 -3.05
N PRO A 49 -20.57 -26.77 -2.57
CA PRO A 49 -20.71 -26.32 -1.19
C PRO A 49 -20.34 -27.35 -0.13
N ARG A 50 -20.43 -28.65 -0.45
CA ARG A 50 -20.05 -29.75 0.45
C ARG A 50 -18.54 -29.86 0.67
N ASP A 51 -17.74 -29.33 -0.25
CA ASP A 51 -16.28 -29.27 -0.13
C ASP A 51 -15.83 -28.09 0.76
N GLY A 52 -16.78 -27.39 1.40
CA GLY A 52 -16.52 -26.23 2.25
C GLY A 52 -16.37 -24.91 1.48
N TRP A 53 -16.68 -24.91 0.17
CA TRP A 53 -16.67 -23.70 -0.65
C TRP A 53 -18.00 -22.95 -0.53
N GLU A 54 -17.98 -21.77 0.07
CA GLU A 54 -19.15 -20.90 0.15
C GLU A 54 -19.09 -19.81 -0.95
N PRO A 55 -20.18 -19.52 -1.67
CA PRO A 55 -20.24 -18.36 -2.55
C PRO A 55 -20.23 -17.08 -1.72
N VAL A 56 -19.14 -16.32 -1.80
CA VAL A 56 -19.03 -15.03 -1.11
C VAL A 56 -19.47 -13.91 -2.05
N ASN A 57 -20.31 -12.99 -1.57
CA ASN A 57 -20.62 -11.77 -2.30
C ASN A 57 -19.34 -10.91 -2.40
N ILE A 58 -18.84 -10.73 -3.62
CA ILE A 58 -17.51 -10.13 -3.87
C ILE A 58 -17.53 -8.61 -3.60
N SER A 59 -18.68 -7.98 -3.42
CA SER A 59 -18.73 -6.55 -3.08
C SER A 59 -18.52 -6.28 -1.59
N ASN A 60 -17.92 -5.14 -1.27
CA ASN A 60 -17.68 -4.69 0.10
C ASN A 60 -16.76 -5.63 0.91
N LEU A 61 -15.66 -6.07 0.30
CA LEU A 61 -14.71 -6.97 0.96
C LEU A 61 -14.08 -6.27 2.17
N ASN A 62 -14.25 -6.86 3.36
CA ASN A 62 -13.89 -6.23 4.64
C ASN A 62 -12.43 -5.75 4.68
N TYR A 63 -11.49 -6.55 4.16
CA TYR A 63 -10.07 -6.20 4.16
C TYR A 63 -9.75 -4.88 3.43
N LYS A 64 -10.59 -4.47 2.47
CA LYS A 64 -10.44 -3.17 1.78
C LYS A 64 -10.84 -1.97 2.64
N TYR A 65 -11.44 -2.18 3.81
CA TYR A 65 -11.91 -1.11 4.68
C TYR A 65 -11.31 -1.15 6.09
N LEU A 66 -10.75 -2.29 6.51
CA LEU A 66 -10.23 -2.50 7.87
C LEU A 66 -9.13 -1.52 8.29
N ALA A 67 -8.30 -1.01 7.37
CA ALA A 67 -7.22 -0.10 7.75
C ALA A 67 -7.74 1.29 8.21
N SER A 68 -8.96 1.66 7.85
CA SER A 68 -9.59 2.91 8.32
C SER A 68 -9.98 2.88 9.80
N SER A 69 -10.21 1.69 10.37
CA SER A 69 -10.70 1.54 11.75
C SER A 69 -9.59 1.42 12.81
N HIS A 70 -8.32 1.34 12.40
CA HIS A 70 -7.19 1.09 13.32
C HIS A 70 -6.37 2.34 13.67
N LYS A 71 -6.94 3.55 13.50
CA LYS A 71 -6.29 4.80 13.98
C LYS A 71 -6.32 4.98 15.50
N ASP A 72 -6.96 4.07 16.24
CA ASP A 72 -6.93 4.04 17.71
C ASP A 72 -6.26 2.78 18.25
N HIS A 73 -4.96 2.60 17.96
CA HIS A 73 -4.14 1.75 18.81
C HIS A 73 -2.88 2.48 19.24
N SER A 74 -3.06 3.11 20.40
CA SER A 74 -2.09 3.48 21.44
C SER A 74 -1.18 2.32 21.91
N PHE A 75 -0.72 1.45 20.99
CA PHE A 75 0.04 0.24 21.30
C PHE A 75 1.57 0.42 21.27
N HIS A 76 2.07 1.66 21.15
CA HIS A 76 3.49 1.99 21.37
C HIS A 76 3.77 2.84 22.61
N ARG A 77 2.76 3.13 23.46
CA ARG A 77 2.98 3.87 24.72
C ARG A 77 3.26 2.96 25.94
N ALA A 78 3.19 1.64 25.78
CA ALA A 78 3.33 0.69 26.90
C ALA A 78 4.76 0.15 27.14
N LEU A 79 5.78 0.57 26.37
CA LEU A 79 7.17 0.10 26.56
C LEU A 79 8.23 1.20 26.80
N ARG A 80 7.83 2.41 27.18
CA ARG A 80 8.76 3.41 27.76
C ARG A 80 8.12 4.16 28.93
N ARG A 81 8.04 3.49 30.09
CA ARG A 81 8.04 4.15 31.40
C ARG A 81 9.26 3.68 32.18
N LEU A 82 10.36 4.40 32.00
CA LEU A 82 11.40 4.55 33.01
C LEU A 82 11.48 6.06 33.30
N PRO A 83 11.38 6.49 34.56
CA PRO A 83 11.37 7.91 34.90
C PRO A 83 12.81 8.43 34.99
N GLN A 84 13.17 9.38 34.12
CA GLN A 84 14.28 10.29 34.40
C GLN A 84 13.69 11.65 34.78
N ASN A 85 13.71 11.87 36.08
CA ASN A 85 13.73 13.18 36.71
C ASN A 85 14.97 13.90 36.18
N ASP A 86 14.81 15.10 35.60
CA ASP A 86 15.77 16.19 35.77
C ASP A 86 15.14 17.52 35.38
N THR A 87 15.08 18.37 36.40
CA THR A 87 14.66 19.77 36.43
C THR A 87 15.75 20.67 35.86
N SER A 88 15.39 21.61 34.97
CA SER A 88 15.86 23.02 34.91
C SER A 88 15.46 23.64 33.56
N ALA A 89 14.52 24.59 33.51
CA ALA A 89 14.74 26.04 33.63
C ALA A 89 15.64 26.62 32.52
N GLY A 90 15.05 27.42 31.63
CA GLY A 90 15.78 28.14 30.58
C GLY A 90 14.90 29.01 29.70
N LEU A 91 14.47 30.16 30.23
CA LEU A 91 13.97 31.29 29.46
C LEU A 91 14.96 31.65 28.34
N ARG A 92 14.47 31.96 27.13
CA ARG A 92 15.00 33.08 26.31
C ARG A 92 14.16 33.42 25.09
N THR A 93 13.62 34.63 25.14
CA THR A 93 13.12 35.46 24.05
C THR A 93 14.25 35.81 23.06
N SER A 94 13.98 35.86 21.75
CA SER A 94 14.53 36.91 20.89
C SER A 94 13.73 37.09 19.59
N LYS A 95 13.34 38.34 19.33
CA LYS A 95 12.87 38.90 18.05
C LYS A 95 14.05 38.98 17.08
N TYR A 96 13.82 38.92 15.76
CA TYR A 96 14.40 39.74 14.67
C TYR A 96 13.94 39.10 13.33
N ARG A 97 12.98 39.70 12.62
CA ARG A 97 13.08 40.74 11.57
C ARG A 97 13.10 40.15 10.15
N ALA A 98 12.06 40.51 9.40
CA ALA A 98 11.88 40.23 7.97
C ALA A 98 12.99 40.86 7.10
N LYS A 99 13.35 40.20 5.99
CA LYS A 99 13.73 40.83 4.71
C LYS A 99 13.54 39.89 3.50
N HIS A 100 12.80 40.42 2.53
CA HIS A 100 12.93 40.33 1.05
C HIS A 100 13.03 38.98 0.31
N ALA A 101 11.95 38.73 -0.43
CA ALA A 101 11.87 38.35 -1.85
C ALA A 101 13.15 37.90 -2.58
N LYS A 102 13.03 36.74 -3.26
CA LYS A 102 13.44 36.58 -4.66
C LYS A 102 12.82 35.33 -5.30
N THR A 103 12.04 35.57 -6.34
CA THR A 103 11.81 34.67 -7.48
C THR A 103 13.13 34.12 -8.01
N SER A 104 13.24 32.80 -8.22
CA SER A 104 14.06 32.18 -9.27
C SER A 104 14.09 30.66 -9.13
N ASN A 105 13.50 29.99 -10.12
CA ASN A 105 14.00 28.84 -10.87
C ASN A 105 14.83 27.76 -10.14
N THR A 106 14.26 26.57 -10.12
CA THR A 106 14.86 25.28 -10.53
C THR A 106 16.38 25.25 -10.61
N THR A 107 17.04 24.48 -9.73
CA THR A 107 18.06 23.47 -10.08
C THR A 107 18.35 22.59 -8.85
N THR A 108 17.98 21.31 -8.99
CA THR A 108 18.61 20.08 -8.47
C THR A 108 19.69 20.15 -7.37
N THR A 109 19.42 19.49 -6.23
CA THR A 109 20.45 18.79 -5.43
C THR A 109 19.91 17.47 -4.85
N THR A 110 20.35 16.37 -5.46
CA THR A 110 20.85 15.15 -4.80
C THR A 110 20.08 14.57 -3.61
N GLY A 111 19.20 13.63 -3.91
CA GLY A 111 18.74 12.56 -3.02
C GLY A 111 18.23 11.42 -3.89
N PHE A 112 18.59 10.19 -3.55
CA PHE A 112 18.45 8.96 -4.36
C PHE A 112 16.96 8.53 -4.53
N LEU A 113 16.16 9.34 -5.22
CA LEU A 113 14.70 9.21 -5.37
C LEU A 113 14.15 9.94 -6.64
N GLY A 114 15.00 10.30 -7.60
CA GLY A 114 14.65 11.28 -8.65
C GLY A 114 14.36 10.74 -10.05
N THR A 115 14.56 9.45 -10.32
CA THR A 115 14.60 8.95 -11.71
C THR A 115 13.24 8.52 -12.28
N VAL A 116 12.22 8.29 -11.44
CA VAL A 116 10.89 7.81 -11.90
C VAL A 116 9.90 8.97 -12.08
N VAL A 117 10.03 10.04 -11.28
CA VAL A 117 9.12 11.19 -11.31
C VAL A 117 9.23 12.02 -12.59
N SER A 118 10.42 12.17 -13.18
CA SER A 118 10.59 12.96 -14.42
C SER A 118 9.93 12.31 -15.64
N SER A 119 10.00 10.99 -15.78
CA SER A 119 9.41 10.27 -16.93
C SER A 119 7.89 10.19 -16.87
N LEU A 120 7.31 10.20 -15.66
CA LEU A 120 5.87 10.25 -15.48
C LEU A 120 5.33 11.67 -15.63
N ALA A 121 6.05 12.68 -15.15
CA ALA A 121 5.69 14.09 -15.34
C ALA A 121 5.56 14.46 -16.83
N SER A 122 6.36 13.86 -17.71
CA SER A 122 6.25 14.05 -19.17
C SER A 122 5.05 13.35 -19.80
N ILE A 123 4.63 12.18 -19.29
CA ILE A 123 3.45 11.45 -19.79
C ILE A 123 2.15 12.13 -19.35
N PHE A 124 2.16 12.73 -18.17
CA PHE A 124 1.04 13.53 -17.66
C PHE A 124 1.16 15.02 -17.97
N ALA A 125 2.09 15.42 -18.85
CA ALA A 125 2.18 16.79 -19.32
C ALA A 125 0.85 17.18 -20.00
N GLY A 126 0.26 18.30 -19.58
CA GLY A 126 -1.04 18.76 -20.09
C GLY A 126 -2.27 18.23 -19.34
N CYS A 127 -2.11 17.29 -18.41
CA CYS A 127 -3.21 16.89 -17.52
C CYS A 127 -3.57 18.04 -16.58
N MET A 128 -4.84 18.44 -16.59
CA MET A 128 -5.40 19.47 -15.74
C MET A 128 -6.71 18.99 -15.13
N GLY A 129 -6.82 19.11 -13.81
CA GLY A 129 -8.07 18.84 -13.11
C GLY A 129 -9.21 19.76 -13.58
N LYS A 130 -10.37 19.17 -13.86
CA LYS A 130 -11.59 19.82 -14.35
C LYS A 130 -12.75 19.62 -13.36
N GLY A 131 -13.48 20.70 -13.12
CA GLY A 131 -14.72 20.67 -12.34
C GLY A 131 -14.51 20.66 -10.83
N PRO A 132 -15.62 20.51 -10.06
CA PRO A 132 -15.57 20.44 -8.62
C PRO A 132 -14.87 19.16 -8.16
N SER A 133 -14.19 19.25 -7.02
CA SER A 133 -13.60 18.07 -6.39
C SER A 133 -14.57 17.41 -5.43
N GLU A 134 -14.51 16.09 -5.35
CA GLU A 134 -15.34 15.28 -4.48
C GLU A 134 -14.50 14.29 -3.66
N GLY A 135 -14.95 14.02 -2.43
CA GLY A 135 -14.31 13.03 -1.56
C GLY A 135 -14.53 11.62 -2.09
N VAL A 136 -13.44 10.86 -2.21
CA VAL A 136 -13.45 9.44 -2.62
C VAL A 136 -12.55 8.62 -1.70
N THR A 137 -12.90 7.35 -1.52
CA THR A 137 -12.05 6.37 -0.84
C THR A 137 -11.07 5.79 -1.85
N ILE A 138 -9.80 5.70 -1.46
CA ILE A 138 -8.77 5.03 -2.24
C ILE A 138 -8.17 3.86 -1.46
N THR A 139 -7.88 2.79 -2.19
CA THR A 139 -7.08 1.64 -1.73
C THR A 139 -6.02 1.32 -2.76
N TRP A 140 -5.31 0.21 -2.58
CA TRP A 140 -4.40 -0.28 -3.61
C TRP A 140 -4.50 -1.79 -3.85
N TYR A 141 -4.13 -2.19 -5.06
CA TYR A 141 -4.07 -3.57 -5.55
C TYR A 141 -2.79 -3.83 -6.35
N THR A 142 -2.47 -5.10 -6.59
CA THR A 142 -1.15 -5.52 -7.11
C THR A 142 -1.18 -6.91 -7.75
N GLY A 143 -0.11 -7.26 -8.48
CA GLY A 143 0.12 -8.63 -8.93
C GLY A 143 -0.90 -9.08 -9.96
N HIS A 144 -1.48 -10.28 -9.78
CA HIS A 144 -2.43 -10.86 -10.73
C HIS A 144 -3.75 -10.09 -10.82
N ASP A 145 -4.09 -9.27 -9.82
CA ASP A 145 -5.26 -8.39 -9.88
C ASP A 145 -5.12 -7.32 -10.99
N LEU A 146 -3.92 -7.14 -11.55
CA LEU A 146 -3.67 -6.23 -12.67
C LEU A 146 -3.92 -6.87 -14.05
N GLU A 147 -4.11 -8.19 -14.11
CA GLU A 147 -4.30 -8.89 -15.37
C GLU A 147 -5.70 -8.68 -15.94
N ASN A 148 -5.79 -8.59 -17.28
CA ASN A 148 -7.06 -8.47 -18.01
C ASN A 148 -7.98 -7.34 -17.49
N PRO A 149 -7.49 -6.09 -17.44
CA PRO A 149 -8.26 -4.98 -16.89
C PRO A 149 -9.55 -4.78 -17.70
N SER A 150 -10.68 -4.57 -17.02
CA SER A 150 -12.02 -4.61 -17.62
C SER A 150 -12.28 -3.58 -18.71
N CYS A 151 -11.56 -2.46 -18.76
CA CYS A 151 -11.69 -1.52 -19.87
C CYS A 151 -11.01 -2.04 -21.16
N TRP A 152 -10.14 -3.04 -21.08
CA TRP A 152 -9.34 -3.57 -22.19
C TRP A 152 -9.81 -4.95 -22.64
N SER A 153 -10.91 -5.00 -23.39
CA SER A 153 -11.58 -6.25 -23.81
C SER A 153 -10.77 -7.14 -24.77
N ASN A 154 -9.77 -6.59 -25.45
CA ASN A 154 -9.07 -7.30 -26.54
C ASN A 154 -7.96 -8.23 -26.03
N GLY A 155 -7.70 -8.27 -24.71
CA GLY A 155 -6.59 -9.00 -24.12
C GLY A 155 -5.22 -8.45 -24.57
N GLY A 156 -4.14 -8.97 -23.99
CA GLY A 156 -2.78 -8.71 -24.47
C GLY A 156 -2.07 -7.47 -23.88
N TRP A 157 -2.71 -6.74 -22.97
CA TRP A 157 -2.03 -5.73 -22.15
C TRP A 157 -2.54 -5.77 -20.71
N SER A 158 -1.63 -5.52 -19.77
CA SER A 158 -1.96 -5.41 -18.35
C SER A 158 -1.04 -4.36 -17.71
N PRO A 159 -1.59 -3.49 -16.84
CA PRO A 159 -0.75 -2.59 -16.08
C PRO A 159 0.21 -3.37 -15.17
N THR A 160 1.33 -2.74 -14.84
CA THR A 160 2.22 -3.21 -13.79
C THR A 160 2.01 -2.42 -12.50
N ASP A 161 2.57 -2.90 -11.40
CA ASP A 161 2.57 -2.18 -10.12
C ASP A 161 3.16 -0.77 -10.16
N LYS A 162 3.98 -0.49 -11.18
CA LYS A 162 4.63 0.81 -11.41
C LYS A 162 3.78 1.78 -12.23
N SER A 163 2.64 1.32 -12.75
CA SER A 163 1.76 2.13 -13.59
C SER A 163 1.00 3.14 -12.75
N PHE A 164 0.50 4.20 -13.38
CA PHE A 164 -0.37 5.19 -12.73
C PHE A 164 -1.80 5.00 -13.23
N VAL A 165 -2.41 3.92 -12.77
CA VAL A 165 -3.77 3.53 -13.16
C VAL A 165 -4.61 3.14 -11.95
N GLY A 166 -5.92 3.05 -12.15
CA GLY A 166 -6.83 2.59 -11.10
C GLY A 166 -8.08 1.92 -11.63
N ALA A 167 -8.73 1.20 -10.71
CA ALA A 167 -10.00 0.54 -10.89
C ALA A 167 -11.09 1.31 -10.13
N VAL A 168 -12.19 1.66 -10.80
CA VAL A 168 -13.31 2.38 -10.16
C VAL A 168 -14.40 1.40 -9.72
N THR A 169 -15.16 1.74 -8.68
CA THR A 169 -16.28 0.89 -8.21
C THR A 169 -17.12 0.36 -9.36
N LEU A 170 -17.31 -0.96 -9.40
CA LEU A 170 -18.02 -1.63 -10.49
C LEU A 170 -19.48 -1.15 -10.58
N ASP A 171 -20.21 -1.23 -9.47
CA ASP A 171 -21.66 -1.03 -9.44
C ASP A 171 -22.09 0.13 -8.53
N GLY A 172 -23.15 0.82 -8.95
CA GLY A 172 -23.88 1.80 -8.14
C GLY A 172 -23.25 3.21 -8.06
N TRP A 173 -22.02 3.40 -8.52
CA TRP A 173 -21.43 4.75 -8.62
C TRP A 173 -21.82 5.40 -9.96
N ILE A 174 -22.89 6.22 -9.92
CA ILE A 174 -23.48 6.82 -11.12
C ILE A 174 -22.54 7.81 -11.83
N THR A 175 -21.80 8.62 -11.08
CA THR A 175 -20.87 9.63 -11.61
C THR A 175 -19.45 9.11 -11.79
N LYS A 176 -19.25 7.77 -11.81
CA LYS A 176 -17.92 7.20 -11.88
C LYS A 176 -17.17 7.64 -13.15
N PRO A 177 -15.85 7.86 -13.04
CA PRO A 177 -15.02 8.10 -14.22
C PRO A 177 -15.14 6.95 -15.23
N GLN A 178 -15.17 7.29 -16.51
CA GLN A 178 -15.28 6.32 -17.59
C GLN A 178 -13.93 5.65 -17.88
N CYS A 179 -14.00 4.49 -18.52
CA CYS A 179 -12.82 3.81 -19.03
C CYS A 179 -11.95 4.76 -19.86
N PHE A 180 -10.64 4.64 -19.65
CA PHE A 180 -9.57 5.41 -20.29
C PHE A 180 -9.55 6.90 -20.01
N LYS A 181 -10.42 7.40 -19.13
CA LYS A 181 -10.34 8.79 -18.68
C LYS A 181 -9.35 8.96 -17.55
N PHE A 182 -8.80 10.16 -17.49
CA PHE A 182 -7.87 10.57 -16.46
C PHE A 182 -8.62 11.25 -15.33
N ILE A 183 -8.17 11.01 -14.11
CA ILE A 183 -8.64 11.71 -12.93
C ILE A 183 -7.45 12.24 -12.14
N GLU A 184 -7.68 13.34 -11.44
CA GLU A 184 -6.75 13.86 -10.45
C GLU A 184 -7.19 13.40 -9.07
N LEU A 185 -6.24 12.92 -8.26
CA LEU A 185 -6.44 12.53 -6.88
C LEU A 185 -5.48 13.33 -5.99
N CYS A 186 -6.00 13.99 -4.97
CA CYS A 186 -5.25 14.88 -4.09
C CYS A 186 -5.40 14.50 -2.62
N ASN A 187 -4.27 14.30 -1.96
CA ASN A 187 -4.17 14.24 -0.50
C ASN A 187 -3.50 15.53 0.01
N GLY A 188 -4.31 16.50 0.42
CA GLY A 188 -3.83 17.82 0.84
C GLY A 188 -3.17 18.58 -0.30
N LYS A 189 -1.84 18.69 -0.27
CA LYS A 189 -1.05 19.40 -1.30
C LYS A 189 -0.48 18.49 -2.38
N THR A 190 -0.46 17.19 -2.13
CA THR A 190 0.08 16.21 -3.08
C THR A 190 -1.04 15.72 -3.97
N CYS A 191 -0.87 15.87 -5.28
CA CYS A 191 -1.84 15.44 -6.28
C CYS A 191 -1.15 14.58 -7.33
N ILE A 192 -1.85 13.56 -7.81
CA ILE A 192 -1.42 12.72 -8.91
C ILE A 192 -2.51 12.60 -9.96
N PHE A 193 -2.11 12.26 -11.18
CA PHE A 193 -3.02 11.87 -12.25
C PHE A 193 -2.91 10.37 -12.47
N ILE A 194 -4.06 9.72 -12.62
CA ILE A 194 -4.12 8.30 -12.98
C ILE A 194 -5.12 8.11 -14.11
N ARG A 195 -4.92 7.04 -14.88
CA ARG A 195 -5.89 6.60 -15.89
C ARG A 195 -6.78 5.49 -15.34
N VAL A 196 -8.08 5.60 -15.57
CA VAL A 196 -9.01 4.51 -15.25
C VAL A 196 -8.92 3.45 -16.32
N VAL A 197 -8.50 2.25 -15.95
CA VAL A 197 -8.35 1.11 -16.87
C VAL A 197 -9.16 -0.10 -16.44
N ASP A 198 -9.73 -0.07 -15.25
CA ASP A 198 -10.40 -1.23 -14.68
C ASP A 198 -11.60 -0.86 -13.79
N THR A 199 -12.31 -1.89 -13.32
CA THR A 199 -13.45 -1.80 -12.43
C THR A 199 -13.23 -2.70 -11.22
N CYS A 200 -13.47 -2.14 -10.04
CA CYS A 200 -13.26 -2.81 -8.76
C CYS A 200 -14.56 -3.51 -8.33
N ALA A 201 -14.64 -4.82 -8.57
CA ALA A 201 -15.75 -5.66 -8.07
C ALA A 201 -15.73 -5.80 -6.53
N GLY A 202 -14.53 -5.75 -5.94
CA GLY A 202 -14.30 -5.81 -4.50
C GLY A 202 -14.80 -4.61 -3.70
N CYS A 203 -14.99 -3.47 -4.38
CA CYS A 203 -15.38 -2.22 -3.77
C CYS A 203 -16.87 -2.23 -3.40
N ALA A 204 -17.23 -1.51 -2.35
CA ALA A 204 -18.60 -1.42 -1.87
C ALA A 204 -19.51 -0.80 -2.94
N LYS A 205 -20.65 -1.46 -3.21
CA LYS A 205 -21.62 -0.97 -4.21
C LYS A 205 -22.08 0.44 -3.84
N GLY A 206 -22.16 1.32 -4.84
CA GLY A 206 -22.56 2.71 -4.65
C GLY A 206 -21.51 3.61 -3.99
N SER A 207 -20.38 3.06 -3.55
CA SER A 207 -19.30 3.86 -2.97
C SER A 207 -18.51 4.59 -4.06
N ARG A 208 -17.95 5.74 -3.70
CA ARG A 208 -16.97 6.45 -4.54
C ARG A 208 -15.58 5.93 -4.19
N HIS A 209 -15.26 4.75 -4.73
CA HIS A 209 -14.01 4.06 -4.43
C HIS A 209 -13.17 3.90 -5.69
N VAL A 210 -11.89 4.29 -5.60
CA VAL A 210 -10.86 4.06 -6.62
C VAL A 210 -9.75 3.20 -6.03
N ASP A 211 -9.57 1.99 -6.56
CA ASP A 211 -8.48 1.09 -6.18
C ASP A 211 -7.27 1.39 -7.07
N LEU A 212 -6.12 1.70 -6.49
CA LEU A 212 -4.94 2.20 -7.22
C LEU A 212 -3.87 1.14 -7.36
N THR A 213 -3.02 1.24 -8.37
CA THR A 213 -1.75 0.51 -8.35
C THR A 213 -0.88 0.95 -7.17
N ARG A 214 0.03 0.06 -6.72
CA ARG A 214 0.96 0.37 -5.62
C ARG A 214 1.73 1.66 -5.81
N ALA A 215 2.27 1.92 -7.01
CA ALA A 215 3.01 3.15 -7.27
C ALA A 215 2.14 4.40 -7.14
N ALA A 216 0.93 4.40 -7.73
CA ALA A 216 0.02 5.54 -7.62
C ALA A 216 -0.39 5.81 -6.17
N PHE A 217 -0.77 4.77 -5.40
CA PHE A 217 -1.13 4.96 -4.00
C PHE A 217 0.04 5.50 -3.16
N SER A 218 1.25 5.00 -3.42
CA SER A 218 2.46 5.38 -2.68
C SER A 218 2.83 6.85 -2.79
N GLU A 219 2.40 7.53 -3.85
CA GLU A 219 2.57 8.98 -3.98
C GLU A 219 1.64 9.78 -3.05
N LEU A 220 0.49 9.22 -2.68
CA LEU A 220 -0.50 9.89 -1.82
C LEU A 220 -0.39 9.49 -0.35
N ALA A 221 0.02 8.26 -0.05
CA ALA A 221 0.19 7.74 1.30
C ALA A 221 1.08 6.49 1.33
N SER A 222 1.60 6.13 2.51
CA SER A 222 2.31 4.86 2.68
C SER A 222 1.37 3.67 2.47
N LEU A 223 1.83 2.60 1.79
CA LEU A 223 1.03 1.40 1.53
C LEU A 223 0.40 0.77 2.80
N GLY A 224 1.06 0.91 3.96
CA GLY A 224 0.56 0.42 5.24
C GLY A 224 -0.68 1.15 5.78
N GLU A 225 -0.99 2.34 5.27
CA GLU A 225 -2.25 3.04 5.57
C GLU A 225 -3.43 2.26 4.96
N GLY A 226 -3.22 1.60 3.81
CA GLY A 226 -4.17 0.70 3.15
C GLY A 226 -5.40 1.36 2.54
N VAL A 227 -6.02 2.30 3.25
CA VAL A 227 -7.28 2.96 2.90
C VAL A 227 -7.18 4.43 3.27
N LEU A 228 -7.50 5.32 2.34
CA LEU A 228 -7.47 6.76 2.58
C LEU A 228 -8.67 7.45 1.92
N THR A 229 -9.15 8.55 2.49
CA THR A 229 -10.09 9.44 1.80
C THR A 229 -9.32 10.61 1.19
N VAL A 230 -9.46 10.82 -0.11
CA VAL A 230 -8.80 11.88 -0.88
C VAL A 230 -9.82 12.67 -1.69
N GLN A 231 -9.37 13.79 -2.24
CA GLN A 231 -10.17 14.62 -3.13
C GLN A 231 -9.93 14.18 -4.58
N MET A 232 -10.99 13.84 -5.31
CA MET A 232 -10.94 13.47 -6.73
C MET A 232 -11.58 14.55 -7.58
N ARG A 233 -11.09 14.74 -8.80
CA ARG A 233 -11.84 15.39 -9.88
C ARG A 233 -11.47 14.77 -11.24
N GLN A 234 -12.30 15.00 -12.26
CA GLN A 234 -11.95 14.59 -13.62
C GLN A 234 -10.71 15.36 -14.10
N ALA A 235 -9.94 14.80 -15.03
CA ALA A 235 -8.81 15.47 -15.64
C ALA A 235 -8.90 15.47 -17.17
N THR A 236 -8.20 16.40 -17.81
CA THR A 236 -7.95 16.33 -19.26
C THR A 236 -7.06 15.16 -19.61
N ASP A 237 -7.19 14.71 -20.86
CA ASP A 237 -6.24 13.79 -21.45
C ASP A 237 -4.88 14.52 -21.59
N PRO A 238 -3.74 13.83 -21.40
CA PRO A 238 -2.42 14.43 -21.56
C PRO A 238 -2.13 14.80 -23.01
N ASP A 239 -1.18 15.70 -23.21
CA ASP A 239 -0.82 16.22 -24.53
C ASP A 239 -0.23 15.14 -25.46
N ASN A 240 0.44 14.11 -24.89
CA ASN A 240 0.97 12.96 -25.62
C ASN A 240 0.78 11.67 -24.79
N TRP A 241 0.16 10.62 -25.37
CA TRP A 241 0.00 9.31 -24.73
C TRP A 241 0.07 8.13 -25.71
#